data_AF-A0A947GGE9-F1
#
_entry.id   AF-A0A947GGE9-F1
#
_cell.length_a   1.000
_cell.length_b   1.000
_cell.length_c   1.000
_cell.angle_alpha   90.00
_cell.angle_beta   90.00
_cell.angle_gamma   90.00
#
_symmetry.space_group_name_H-M   'P 1'
#
loop_
_entity.id
_entity.type
_entity.pdbx_description
1 polymer ?
#
loop_
_entity_poly.entity_id
_entity_poly.type
_entity_poly.pdbx_seq_one_letter_code
_entity_poly.pdbx_strand_id
1 'polypeptide(L)'
;MKRAVAMAAVLVAAGGALVVSASAQDDGEGPILHEDVRPPPGAADRRASAESGALLGPEPAAGRNPSAFSSGNKLLPEPDRGAAAEGGEPVHGSDEFNADRDTTWTPDRVTKMDGTLRYVEVFNPSILPHKRGAAMDGVRPDYQLFIRPSSRTKVEVGGRPNPDNDKFWGSVLLELRAGEDVPLPSVAASMRILSYEIEPKIPITFAKDAADNFYVRTDQSGVSGQYRLNFLVDAPASFFAPQLDPKARITDIPRSMRPELPAEARESARLAIRELGLKSNMRLVEAVNIMARYFRDFEAKDSPPRGRDIFWDLFKSKAGVCRHRSFAFVIIAHELGIPARYVTNEAHAWVEVYAPKTGWFQLDLGGAALELEVSNAAGKTMYQPRADDPFPKPESYLNNYSRLQGDVEGLTPGQLDEARTPNDSSSGEGVTTEGEGEGEGEGEGSGNGADGRRLSPGPGENLPELPPESAAGKQKTDIAVTKVSNLGYRGETIAVSGAVRDDQGVGLPGLGVDLYLAKPDDKDNAVWLGQTLSKGDGSFEIQLTVPADIEVGDYEVYAGTPGDDSYQPAVSK
;
A
#
# COMPACT_ATOMS: atom_id res chain seq x y z
N MET A 1 71.77 13.04 49.11
CA MET A 1 71.01 13.46 50.30
C MET A 1 69.78 12.59 50.42
N LYS A 2 69.79 11.75 51.47
CA LYS A 2 68.66 11.23 52.29
C LYS A 2 67.38 10.79 51.55
N ARG A 3 67.07 9.49 51.35
CA ARG A 3 66.74 8.40 52.31
C ARG A 3 65.67 8.86 53.32
N ALA A 4 64.64 8.11 53.70
CA ALA A 4 64.33 6.67 53.71
C ALA A 4 62.80 6.56 54.04
N VAL A 5 62.14 5.41 54.14
CA VAL A 5 62.19 4.40 55.23
C VAL A 5 61.12 3.36 54.84
N ALA A 6 61.48 2.08 54.60
CA ALA A 6 61.40 0.93 55.53
C ALA A 6 59.95 0.45 55.78
N MET A 7 59.62 -0.80 56.08
CA MET A 7 60.34 -1.99 56.54
C MET A 7 59.33 -3.17 56.47
N ALA A 8 59.76 -4.38 56.12
CA ALA A 8 59.69 -5.62 56.92
C ALA A 8 58.29 -6.02 57.46
N ALA A 9 57.74 -7.13 56.95
CA ALA A 9 57.78 -8.46 57.59
C ALA A 9 56.46 -8.73 58.35
N VAL A 10 55.95 -9.94 58.61
CA VAL A 10 56.61 -11.23 58.88
C VAL A 10 55.50 -12.30 59.05
N LEU A 11 55.81 -13.58 58.79
CA LEU A 11 55.28 -14.83 59.42
C LEU A 11 53.77 -15.17 59.22
N VAL A 12 53.28 -16.40 59.20
CA VAL A 12 53.79 -17.75 59.53
C VAL A 12 52.81 -18.76 58.89
N ALA A 13 53.31 -19.77 58.17
CA ALA A 13 53.30 -21.21 58.54
C ALA A 13 51.91 -21.87 58.62
N ALA A 14 51.68 -23.13 58.31
CA ALA A 14 52.51 -24.28 58.01
C ALA A 14 51.57 -25.34 57.38
N GLY A 15 52.11 -26.33 56.67
CA GLY A 15 51.41 -27.61 56.54
C GLY A 15 51.73 -28.43 55.30
N GLY A 16 52.74 -29.30 55.43
CA GLY A 16 52.63 -30.70 55.01
C GLY A 16 52.79 -31.02 53.52
N ALA A 17 54.00 -31.48 53.18
CA ALA A 17 54.32 -32.15 51.92
C ALA A 17 53.76 -33.60 51.87
N LEU A 18 53.41 -34.09 50.67
CA LEU A 18 53.66 -35.48 50.17
C LEU A 18 53.16 -35.70 48.73
N VAL A 19 54.08 -35.58 47.77
CA VAL A 19 54.54 -36.62 46.79
C VAL A 19 53.52 -37.53 46.04
N VAL A 20 53.59 -37.43 44.69
CA VAL A 20 53.45 -38.46 43.61
C VAL A 20 52.08 -38.77 42.97
N SER A 21 52.03 -38.40 41.67
CA SER A 21 51.47 -39.04 40.47
C SER A 21 49.99 -39.45 40.35
N ALA A 22 49.37 -38.91 39.28
CA ALA A 22 48.67 -39.60 38.17
C ALA A 22 47.21 -39.16 37.87
N SER A 23 47.01 -38.82 36.59
CA SER A 23 45.81 -38.91 35.72
C SER A 23 44.59 -37.98 35.90
N ALA A 24 44.23 -37.36 34.75
CA ALA A 24 42.90 -36.88 34.28
C ALA A 24 42.28 -35.71 35.08
N GLN A 25 41.75 -34.63 34.51
CA GLN A 25 40.77 -34.51 33.41
C GLN A 25 40.73 -33.06 32.86
N ASP A 26 40.11 -32.93 31.70
CA ASP A 26 39.83 -31.75 30.86
C ASP A 26 38.94 -30.68 31.54
N ASP A 27 39.07 -29.41 31.13
CA ASP A 27 37.98 -28.41 31.03
C ASP A 27 38.55 -27.07 30.49
N GLY A 28 38.07 -26.70 29.30
CA GLY A 28 38.49 -25.51 28.56
C GLY A 28 37.66 -24.26 28.86
N GLU A 29 38.33 -23.11 28.89
CA GLU A 29 37.71 -21.78 28.81
C GLU A 29 37.78 -21.26 27.37
N GLY A 30 36.60 -21.03 26.76
CA GLY A 30 36.45 -20.34 25.48
C GLY A 30 36.42 -18.80 25.64
N PRO A 31 36.67 -18.03 24.56
CA PRO A 31 36.79 -16.58 24.62
C PRO A 31 35.43 -15.85 24.68
N ILE A 32 35.49 -14.68 25.32
CA ILE A 32 34.42 -13.76 25.71
C ILE A 32 33.63 -13.23 24.49
N LEU A 33 32.29 -13.32 24.54
CA LEU A 33 31.35 -12.70 23.60
C LEU A 33 30.93 -11.30 24.07
N HIS A 34 30.71 -10.40 23.09
CA HIS A 34 30.39 -8.98 23.25
C HIS A 34 29.14 -8.71 24.12
N GLU A 35 29.23 -7.66 24.94
CA GLU A 35 28.12 -7.10 25.73
C GLU A 35 26.98 -6.57 24.84
N ASP A 36 25.76 -7.03 25.10
CA ASP A 36 24.54 -6.54 24.46
C ASP A 36 24.23 -5.10 24.90
N VAL A 37 24.50 -4.15 24.01
CA VAL A 37 23.97 -2.79 24.12
C VAL A 37 22.48 -2.84 23.81
N ARG A 38 21.62 -2.76 24.84
CA ARG A 38 20.18 -2.58 24.64
C ARG A 38 19.92 -1.31 23.84
N PRO A 39 19.23 -1.36 22.70
CA PRO A 39 18.89 -0.16 21.96
C PRO A 39 17.85 0.66 22.76
N PRO A 40 17.84 1.99 22.59
CA PRO A 40 16.89 2.85 23.29
C PRO A 40 15.44 2.50 22.89
N PRO A 41 14.46 2.75 23.77
CA PRO A 41 13.04 2.52 23.47
C PRO A 41 12.64 3.26 22.18
N GLY A 42 11.96 2.57 21.25
CA GLY A 42 11.57 3.11 19.93
C GLY A 42 12.57 2.88 18.79
N ALA A 43 13.57 2.02 18.97
CA ALA A 43 14.46 1.55 17.90
C ALA A 43 13.92 0.32 17.14
N ALA A 44 13.09 -0.52 17.79
CA ALA A 44 12.49 -1.70 17.18
C ALA A 44 11.46 -1.33 16.09
N ASP A 45 10.60 -0.33 16.35
CA ASP A 45 9.62 0.17 15.37
C ASP A 45 10.26 0.77 14.11
N ARG A 46 11.46 1.34 14.25
CA ARG A 46 12.21 1.89 13.12
C ARG A 46 12.92 0.82 12.28
N ARG A 47 13.22 -0.36 12.83
CA ARG A 47 13.77 -1.49 12.07
C ARG A 47 12.68 -2.26 11.32
N ALA A 48 11.53 -2.50 11.96
CA ALA A 48 10.36 -3.10 11.28
C ALA A 48 9.85 -2.22 10.12
N SER A 49 9.86 -0.90 10.28
CA SER A 49 9.57 0.05 9.19
C SER A 49 10.70 0.18 8.15
N ALA A 50 11.93 -0.22 8.48
CA ALA A 50 13.06 -0.21 7.53
C ALA A 50 13.13 -1.49 6.67
N GLU A 51 12.51 -2.60 7.13
CA GLU A 51 12.40 -3.85 6.36
C GLU A 51 11.14 -3.89 5.48
N SER A 52 10.09 -3.13 5.83
CA SER A 52 8.98 -2.83 4.92
C SER A 52 9.46 -1.91 3.80
N GLY A 53 9.48 -2.41 2.56
CA GLY A 53 9.93 -1.65 1.41
C GLY A 53 11.35 -1.94 0.93
N ALA A 54 11.98 -3.02 1.38
CA ALA A 54 13.25 -3.47 0.81
C ALA A 54 13.05 -3.90 -0.65
N LEU A 55 13.98 -3.51 -1.52
CA LEU A 55 14.04 -3.98 -2.90
C LEU A 55 14.80 -5.29 -2.98
N LEU A 56 14.31 -6.22 -3.78
CA LEU A 56 15.00 -7.45 -4.15
C LEU A 56 15.44 -7.38 -5.61
N GLY A 57 16.66 -7.82 -5.90
CA GLY A 57 17.23 -7.81 -7.25
C GLY A 57 18.07 -6.56 -7.55
N PRO A 58 18.20 -6.16 -8.83
CA PRO A 58 19.11 -5.08 -9.23
C PRO A 58 18.64 -3.71 -8.75
N GLU A 59 19.59 -2.77 -8.62
CA GLU A 59 19.23 -1.37 -8.34
C GLU A 59 18.35 -0.78 -9.45
N PRO A 60 17.21 -0.13 -9.10
CA PRO A 60 16.28 0.45 -10.05
C PRO A 60 16.95 1.45 -10.99
N ALA A 61 16.76 1.26 -12.30
CA ALA A 61 17.16 2.21 -13.33
C ALA A 61 16.24 2.10 -14.56
N ALA A 62 16.39 3.03 -15.50
CA ALA A 62 15.75 2.92 -16.81
C ALA A 62 16.18 1.62 -17.52
N GLY A 63 15.21 0.81 -17.95
CA GLY A 63 15.44 -0.50 -18.58
C GLY A 63 15.90 -1.60 -17.62
N ARG A 64 15.80 -1.38 -16.29
CA ARG A 64 16.20 -2.34 -15.26
C ARG A 64 15.35 -2.20 -14.00
N ASN A 65 14.26 -2.95 -13.96
CA ASN A 65 13.42 -3.07 -12.77
C ASN A 65 14.06 -4.01 -11.73
N PRO A 66 13.88 -3.77 -10.42
CA PRO A 66 14.13 -4.80 -9.41
C PRO A 66 13.16 -5.98 -9.59
N SER A 67 13.51 -7.13 -9.05
CA SER A 67 12.70 -8.35 -9.17
C SER A 67 11.44 -8.31 -8.32
N ALA A 68 11.50 -7.67 -7.14
CA ALA A 68 10.38 -7.53 -6.23
C ALA A 68 10.63 -6.43 -5.18
N PHE A 69 9.62 -6.08 -4.39
CA PHE A 69 9.79 -5.33 -3.15
C PHE A 69 8.86 -5.83 -2.04
N SER A 70 9.26 -5.66 -0.78
CA SER A 70 8.40 -5.97 0.37
C SER A 70 7.38 -4.85 0.65
N SER A 71 6.13 -5.20 0.94
CA SER A 71 5.07 -4.27 1.35
C SER A 71 4.31 -4.89 2.52
N GLY A 72 4.58 -4.40 3.73
CA GLY A 72 4.09 -5.06 4.95
C GLY A 72 4.65 -6.48 5.07
N ASN A 73 3.77 -7.46 5.25
CA ASN A 73 4.13 -8.88 5.28
C ASN A 73 4.13 -9.56 3.90
N LYS A 74 3.96 -8.80 2.81
CA LYS A 74 3.85 -9.34 1.45
C LYS A 74 5.08 -9.03 0.62
N LEU A 75 5.39 -9.93 -0.31
CA LEU A 75 6.38 -9.71 -1.35
C LEU A 75 5.67 -9.46 -2.68
N LEU A 76 5.97 -8.33 -3.32
CA LEU A 76 5.33 -7.92 -4.57
C LEU A 76 6.33 -8.05 -5.73
N PRO A 77 6.21 -9.09 -6.59
CA PRO A 77 7.09 -9.27 -7.73
C PRO A 77 6.81 -8.24 -8.83
N GLU A 78 7.80 -8.00 -9.69
CA GLU A 78 7.60 -7.23 -10.93
C GLU A 78 6.46 -7.87 -11.76
N PRO A 79 5.54 -7.07 -12.34
CA PRO A 79 4.51 -7.58 -13.23
C PRO A 79 5.10 -8.28 -14.47
N ASP A 80 4.35 -9.23 -15.05
CA ASP A 80 4.73 -9.88 -16.29
C ASP A 80 4.82 -8.85 -17.44
N ARG A 81 5.91 -8.94 -18.21
CA ARG A 81 6.25 -8.02 -19.30
C ARG A 81 5.63 -8.44 -20.62
N GLY A 82 5.29 -9.73 -20.78
CA GLY A 82 4.70 -10.30 -21.98
C GLY A 82 3.19 -10.50 -21.89
N ALA A 83 2.57 -10.16 -20.77
CA ALA A 83 1.14 -10.32 -20.56
C ALA A 83 0.34 -9.55 -21.62
N ALA A 84 -0.51 -10.29 -22.35
CA ALA A 84 -1.51 -9.70 -23.23
C ALA A 84 -2.49 -8.83 -22.42
N ALA A 85 -3.29 -8.01 -23.10
CA ALA A 85 -4.37 -7.28 -22.45
C ALA A 85 -5.30 -8.26 -21.72
N GLU A 86 -5.42 -8.12 -20.41
CA GLU A 86 -6.36 -8.92 -19.63
C GLU A 86 -7.71 -8.21 -19.53
N GLY A 87 -8.79 -8.94 -19.83
CA GLY A 87 -10.20 -8.59 -19.60
C GLY A 87 -10.54 -7.10 -19.36
N GLY A 88 -10.56 -6.29 -20.43
CA GLY A 88 -11.00 -4.89 -20.36
C GLY A 88 -9.94 -3.89 -19.87
N GLU A 89 -8.67 -4.31 -19.74
CA GLU A 89 -7.54 -3.42 -19.53
C GLU A 89 -7.45 -2.36 -20.65
N PRO A 90 -7.45 -1.06 -20.32
CA PRO A 90 -7.43 0.01 -21.32
C PRO A 90 -6.04 0.14 -21.93
N VAL A 91 -6.02 0.37 -23.25
CA VAL A 91 -4.78 0.70 -23.96
C VAL A 91 -4.61 2.21 -23.98
N HIS A 92 -3.81 2.76 -23.09
CA HIS A 92 -3.62 4.22 -22.96
C HIS A 92 -3.07 4.83 -24.25
N GLY A 93 -3.65 5.94 -24.73
CA GLY A 93 -3.27 6.58 -26.00
C GLY A 93 -4.03 6.08 -27.24
N SER A 94 -4.98 5.15 -27.04
CA SER A 94 -6.01 4.80 -28.02
C SER A 94 -7.29 5.60 -27.80
N ASP A 95 -8.27 5.46 -28.70
CA ASP A 95 -9.62 6.04 -28.58
C ASP A 95 -10.58 5.13 -27.78
N GLU A 96 -10.07 4.09 -27.12
CA GLU A 96 -10.86 3.14 -26.34
C GLU A 96 -11.33 3.73 -24.99
N PHE A 97 -12.25 3.03 -24.33
CA PHE A 97 -12.77 3.43 -23.02
C PHE A 97 -11.64 3.62 -22.01
N ASN A 98 -11.54 4.81 -21.41
CA ASN A 98 -10.51 5.23 -20.44
C ASN A 98 -9.06 5.12 -20.93
N ALA A 99 -8.86 5.02 -22.25
CA ALA A 99 -7.55 5.09 -22.86
C ALA A 99 -7.01 6.52 -22.90
N ASP A 100 -7.90 7.51 -23.06
CA ASP A 100 -7.57 8.94 -22.99
C ASP A 100 -8.05 9.57 -21.68
N ARG A 101 -7.39 10.67 -21.30
CA ARG A 101 -7.65 11.40 -20.07
C ARG A 101 -8.66 12.52 -20.30
N ASP A 102 -9.66 12.61 -19.44
CA ASP A 102 -10.50 13.80 -19.36
C ASP A 102 -9.67 15.05 -19.01
N THR A 103 -9.68 16.04 -19.89
CA THR A 103 -8.96 17.31 -19.69
C THR A 103 -9.85 18.42 -19.13
N THR A 104 -11.17 18.20 -19.14
CA THR A 104 -12.18 19.12 -18.62
C THR A 104 -13.33 18.36 -17.96
N TRP A 105 -13.97 18.96 -16.97
CA TRP A 105 -15.20 18.45 -16.38
C TRP A 105 -16.20 19.58 -16.16
N THR A 106 -17.47 19.34 -16.52
CA THR A 106 -18.54 20.34 -16.39
C THR A 106 -19.50 19.91 -15.29
N PRO A 107 -19.81 20.77 -14.31
CA PRO A 107 -20.74 20.41 -13.25
C PRO A 107 -22.14 20.16 -13.79
N ASP A 108 -22.76 19.09 -13.27
CA ASP A 108 -24.11 18.68 -13.60
C ASP A 108 -25.04 18.74 -12.36
N ARG A 109 -26.31 18.44 -12.59
CA ARG A 109 -27.36 18.46 -11.56
C ARG A 109 -27.90 17.07 -11.25
N VAL A 110 -27.23 16.02 -11.71
CA VAL A 110 -27.62 14.63 -11.46
C VAL A 110 -27.01 14.20 -10.14
N THR A 111 -27.60 14.66 -9.04
CA THR A 111 -27.06 14.49 -7.68
C THR A 111 -27.41 13.16 -7.00
N LYS A 112 -28.01 12.22 -7.74
CA LYS A 112 -28.35 10.87 -7.26
C LYS A 112 -27.13 9.94 -7.33
N MET A 113 -27.25 8.76 -6.74
CA MET A 113 -26.24 7.72 -6.84
C MET A 113 -26.00 7.36 -8.29
N ASP A 114 -24.74 7.13 -8.62
CA ASP A 114 -24.38 6.56 -9.91
C ASP A 114 -24.70 5.05 -9.89
N GLY A 115 -24.97 4.48 -11.06
CA GLY A 115 -25.19 3.03 -11.20
C GLY A 115 -23.89 2.24 -11.05
N THR A 116 -23.74 1.16 -11.79
CA THR A 116 -22.51 0.36 -11.82
C THR A 116 -21.34 1.19 -12.37
N LEU A 117 -20.32 1.38 -11.53
CA LEU A 117 -19.07 2.04 -11.92
C LEU A 117 -18.03 0.99 -12.29
N ARG A 118 -17.18 1.32 -13.25
CA ARG A 118 -16.10 0.44 -13.72
C ARG A 118 -14.77 1.02 -13.33
N TYR A 119 -13.90 0.18 -12.79
CA TYR A 119 -12.54 0.56 -12.45
C TYR A 119 -11.57 -0.49 -12.99
N VAL A 120 -10.42 -0.02 -13.48
CA VAL A 120 -9.34 -0.91 -13.92
C VAL A 120 -8.15 -0.69 -13.00
N GLU A 121 -7.72 -1.72 -12.28
CA GLU A 121 -6.52 -1.60 -11.45
C GLU A 121 -5.25 -1.74 -12.30
N VAL A 122 -4.30 -0.84 -12.10
CA VAL A 122 -3.01 -0.79 -12.83
C VAL A 122 -1.81 -0.78 -11.88
N PHE A 123 -2.04 -0.60 -10.58
CA PHE A 123 -1.05 -0.56 -9.52
C PHE A 123 -1.11 -1.76 -8.58
N ASN A 124 0.05 -2.18 -8.10
CA ASN A 124 0.20 -3.18 -7.03
C ASN A 124 1.24 -2.68 -6.01
N PRO A 125 0.87 -2.38 -4.75
CA PRO A 125 -0.47 -2.57 -4.18
C PRO A 125 -1.50 -1.62 -4.80
N SER A 126 -2.76 -2.06 -4.82
CA SER A 126 -3.91 -1.32 -5.33
C SER A 126 -4.26 -0.17 -4.41
N ILE A 127 -4.37 1.03 -4.97
CA ILE A 127 -4.85 2.23 -4.27
C ILE A 127 -6.32 2.52 -4.57
N LEU A 128 -7.10 1.49 -4.92
CA LEU A 128 -8.49 1.64 -5.32
C LEU A 128 -9.31 2.35 -4.22
N PRO A 129 -10.22 3.28 -4.60
CA PRO A 129 -10.54 3.73 -5.96
C PRO A 129 -9.78 5.00 -6.40
N HIS A 130 -8.58 5.26 -5.87
CA HIS A 130 -7.91 6.58 -5.93
C HIS A 130 -6.76 6.69 -6.94
N LYS A 131 -6.62 5.80 -7.94
CA LYS A 131 -5.63 6.02 -9.00
C LYS A 131 -5.92 7.33 -9.73
N ARG A 132 -4.94 8.23 -9.83
CA ARG A 132 -5.13 9.53 -10.48
C ARG A 132 -5.24 9.33 -11.99
N GLY A 133 -6.44 9.50 -12.53
CA GLY A 133 -6.69 9.55 -13.98
C GLY A 133 -6.34 10.94 -14.52
N ALA A 134 -7.04 11.97 -14.03
CA ALA A 134 -6.83 13.37 -14.35
C ALA A 134 -6.86 14.25 -13.09
N ALA A 135 -6.02 15.27 -13.02
CA ALA A 135 -6.05 16.33 -12.02
C ALA A 135 -6.24 17.70 -12.70
N MET A 136 -7.34 18.37 -12.38
CA MET A 136 -7.73 19.68 -12.93
C MET A 136 -7.54 20.75 -11.86
N ASP A 137 -6.78 21.79 -12.20
CA ASP A 137 -6.40 22.88 -11.29
C ASP A 137 -7.02 24.24 -11.66
N GLY A 138 -7.66 24.33 -12.83
CA GLY A 138 -8.32 25.53 -13.36
C GLY A 138 -9.84 25.51 -13.22
N VAL A 139 -10.43 26.70 -13.10
CA VAL A 139 -11.89 26.94 -13.08
C VAL A 139 -12.22 28.03 -14.11
N ARG A 140 -13.15 27.76 -15.02
CA ARG A 140 -13.68 28.71 -16.00
C ARG A 140 -14.85 29.53 -15.45
N PRO A 141 -15.23 30.67 -16.08
CA PRO A 141 -16.38 31.48 -15.65
C PRO A 141 -17.71 30.72 -15.54
N ASP A 142 -17.89 29.67 -16.34
CA ASP A 142 -19.07 28.80 -16.36
C ASP A 142 -18.95 27.60 -15.39
N TYR A 143 -18.00 27.64 -14.45
CA TYR A 143 -17.66 26.58 -13.51
C TYR A 143 -17.04 25.31 -14.12
N GLN A 144 -16.78 25.27 -15.43
CA GLN A 144 -16.05 24.14 -16.01
C GLN A 144 -14.64 24.05 -15.40
N LEU A 145 -14.30 22.86 -14.90
CA LEU A 145 -12.97 22.52 -14.43
C LEU A 145 -12.10 22.12 -15.62
N PHE A 146 -10.83 22.50 -15.61
CA PHE A 146 -9.90 22.17 -16.70
C PHE A 146 -8.46 22.05 -16.20
N ILE A 147 -7.65 21.29 -16.94
CA ILE A 147 -6.20 21.28 -16.78
C ILE A 147 -5.64 22.58 -17.36
N ARG A 148 -4.98 23.41 -16.54
CA ARG A 148 -4.40 24.66 -17.05
C ARG A 148 -3.32 24.37 -18.11
N PRO A 149 -3.35 25.07 -19.26
CA PRO A 149 -2.28 24.97 -20.25
C PRO A 149 -0.92 25.26 -19.61
N SER A 150 0.01 24.33 -19.72
CA SER A 150 1.35 24.45 -19.18
C SER A 150 2.35 23.70 -20.05
N SER A 151 3.61 24.13 -20.02
CA SER A 151 4.70 23.35 -20.60
C SER A 151 4.91 22.09 -19.75
N ARG A 152 5.02 20.94 -20.41
CA ARG A 152 5.39 19.70 -19.75
C ARG A 152 6.85 19.76 -19.30
N THR A 153 7.12 19.32 -18.08
CA THR A 153 8.46 19.22 -17.51
C THR A 153 8.90 17.75 -17.50
N LYS A 154 10.12 17.48 -17.92
CA LYS A 154 10.69 16.13 -17.91
C LYS A 154 10.68 15.54 -16.48
N VAL A 155 10.29 14.28 -16.37
CA VAL A 155 10.39 13.48 -15.14
C VAL A 155 11.65 12.63 -15.25
N GLU A 156 12.54 12.78 -14.27
CA GLU A 156 13.75 11.95 -14.19
C GLU A 156 13.40 10.57 -13.65
N VAL A 157 14.04 9.54 -14.23
CA VAL A 157 13.91 8.15 -13.81
C VAL A 157 15.12 7.76 -12.97
N GLY A 158 14.89 7.09 -11.85
CA GLY A 158 15.95 6.58 -10.98
C GLY A 158 15.95 7.21 -9.59
N GLY A 159 17.07 7.02 -8.89
CA GLY A 159 17.23 7.42 -7.50
C GLY A 159 16.95 6.28 -6.53
N ARG A 160 17.35 6.48 -5.28
CA ARG A 160 17.09 5.50 -4.22
C ARG A 160 15.65 5.65 -3.69
N PRO A 161 14.98 4.53 -3.35
CA PRO A 161 13.72 4.58 -2.62
C PRO A 161 13.84 5.47 -1.38
N ASN A 162 12.84 6.29 -1.14
CA ASN A 162 12.78 7.09 0.07
C ASN A 162 12.07 6.28 1.17
N PRO A 163 12.63 6.11 2.37
CA PRO A 163 11.96 5.43 3.49
C PRO A 163 10.59 6.04 3.87
N ASP A 164 10.41 7.35 3.65
CA ASP A 164 9.14 8.05 3.90
C ASP A 164 8.12 7.88 2.77
N ASN A 165 8.50 7.20 1.68
CA ASN A 165 7.63 6.92 0.55
C ASN A 165 7.19 5.45 0.56
N ASP A 166 5.97 5.22 0.12
CA ASP A 166 5.44 3.91 -0.20
C ASP A 166 5.69 3.59 -1.67
N LYS A 167 5.88 2.29 -1.98
CA LYS A 167 6.25 1.82 -3.32
C LYS A 167 5.08 1.11 -3.98
N PHE A 168 5.04 1.22 -5.30
CA PHE A 168 4.02 0.61 -6.13
C PHE A 168 4.63 0.14 -7.44
N TRP A 169 4.28 -1.08 -7.86
CA TRP A 169 4.38 -1.47 -9.25
C TRP A 169 3.24 -0.84 -10.04
N GLY A 170 3.54 -0.25 -11.19
CA GLY A 170 2.57 0.08 -12.22
C GLY A 170 2.77 -0.82 -13.44
N SER A 171 1.68 -1.29 -14.02
CA SER A 171 1.67 -2.00 -15.30
C SER A 171 0.54 -1.46 -16.17
N VAL A 172 0.87 -1.02 -17.38
CA VAL A 172 -0.09 -0.43 -18.32
C VAL A 172 0.21 -0.87 -19.75
N LEU A 173 -0.84 -0.95 -20.56
CA LEU A 173 -0.73 -1.01 -22.02
C LEU A 173 -0.78 0.39 -22.61
N LEU A 174 0.08 0.64 -23.59
CA LEU A 174 0.21 1.92 -24.27
C LEU A 174 0.06 1.72 -25.77
N GLU A 175 -0.71 2.56 -26.45
CA GLU A 175 -0.62 2.77 -27.89
C GLU A 175 0.31 3.96 -28.13
N LEU A 176 1.56 3.68 -28.51
CA LEU A 176 2.57 4.72 -28.71
C LEU A 176 2.68 5.09 -30.19
N ARG A 177 2.75 6.39 -30.47
CA ARG A 177 3.12 6.97 -31.76
C ARG A 177 4.25 7.97 -31.58
N ALA A 178 5.21 7.97 -32.51
CA ALA A 178 6.38 8.84 -32.43
C ALA A 178 5.97 10.32 -32.29
N GLY A 179 6.45 10.98 -31.23
CA GLY A 179 6.17 12.39 -30.94
C GLY A 179 4.85 12.68 -30.23
N GLU A 180 4.04 11.67 -29.91
CA GLU A 180 2.77 11.84 -29.18
C GLU A 180 2.92 11.56 -27.69
N ASP A 181 2.40 12.47 -26.85
CA ASP A 181 2.36 12.29 -25.40
C ASP A 181 1.13 11.48 -25.00
N VAL A 182 1.36 10.30 -24.43
CA VAL A 182 0.32 9.41 -23.91
C VAL A 182 0.11 9.66 -22.41
N PRO A 183 -1.12 9.93 -21.94
CA PRO A 183 -1.42 10.05 -20.51
C PRO A 183 -1.07 8.79 -19.72
N LEU A 184 -0.42 8.97 -18.58
CA LEU A 184 -0.18 7.89 -17.61
C LEU A 184 -0.95 8.12 -16.31
N PRO A 185 -1.57 7.06 -15.73
CA PRO A 185 -2.10 7.13 -14.39
C PRO A 185 -0.97 7.31 -13.37
N SER A 186 -1.31 7.81 -12.18
CA SER A 186 -0.33 7.99 -11.09
C SER A 186 -0.95 7.70 -9.73
N VAL A 187 -0.12 7.28 -8.78
CA VAL A 187 -0.56 7.04 -7.40
C VAL A 187 -0.64 8.32 -6.56
N ALA A 188 0.11 9.36 -6.94
CA ALA A 188 0.18 10.62 -6.21
C ALA A 188 0.69 11.75 -7.12
N ALA A 189 0.39 13.01 -6.75
CA ALA A 189 0.94 14.18 -7.44
C ALA A 189 2.49 14.23 -7.40
N SER A 190 3.09 13.80 -6.30
CA SER A 190 4.54 13.77 -6.09
C SER A 190 5.17 12.40 -6.35
N MET A 191 4.51 11.55 -7.13
CA MET A 191 5.03 10.24 -7.54
C MET A 191 6.39 10.38 -8.24
N ARG A 192 7.33 9.51 -7.89
CA ARG A 192 8.63 9.39 -8.57
C ARG A 192 8.69 8.07 -9.31
N ILE A 193 9.28 8.08 -10.51
CA ILE A 193 9.52 6.87 -11.28
C ILE A 193 10.95 6.41 -10.97
N LEU A 194 11.09 5.29 -10.27
CA LEU A 194 12.39 4.75 -9.85
C LEU A 194 13.00 3.88 -10.95
N SER A 195 12.19 3.11 -11.66
CA SER A 195 12.63 2.31 -12.81
C SER A 195 11.46 2.03 -13.73
N TYR A 196 11.78 1.61 -14.95
CA TYR A 196 10.80 1.07 -15.87
C TYR A 196 11.44 0.05 -16.81
N GLU A 197 10.61 -0.81 -17.36
CA GLU A 197 10.90 -1.64 -18.52
C GLU A 197 9.70 -1.60 -19.47
N ILE A 198 9.99 -1.53 -20.77
CA ILE A 198 8.97 -1.47 -21.82
C ILE A 198 9.23 -2.58 -22.84
N GLU A 199 8.17 -3.27 -23.22
CA GLU A 199 8.22 -4.35 -24.21
C GLU A 199 7.20 -4.09 -25.34
N PRO A 200 7.62 -4.10 -26.62
CA PRO A 200 9.00 -4.22 -27.11
C PRO A 200 9.93 -3.07 -26.66
N LYS A 201 11.23 -3.36 -26.51
CA LYS A 201 12.21 -2.37 -26.03
C LYS A 201 12.38 -1.19 -26.98
N ILE A 202 12.06 0.01 -26.49
CA ILE A 202 12.24 1.29 -27.18
C ILE A 202 12.65 2.39 -26.17
N PRO A 203 13.32 3.47 -26.63
CA PRO A 203 13.55 4.64 -25.80
C PRO A 203 12.23 5.40 -25.59
N ILE A 204 11.95 5.74 -24.33
CA ILE A 204 10.82 6.56 -23.93
C ILE A 204 11.29 7.66 -22.97
N THR A 205 10.47 8.70 -22.86
CA THR A 205 10.65 9.80 -21.91
C THR A 205 9.37 10.01 -21.14
N PHE A 206 9.52 10.41 -19.88
CA PHE A 206 8.41 10.76 -19.00
C PHE A 206 8.37 12.27 -18.81
N ALA A 207 7.16 12.80 -18.71
CA ALA A 207 6.95 14.21 -18.41
C ALA A 207 5.71 14.39 -17.54
N LYS A 208 5.58 15.57 -16.95
CA LYS A 208 4.37 15.98 -16.23
C LYS A 208 4.00 17.44 -16.49
N ASP A 209 2.72 17.76 -16.39
CA ASP A 209 2.21 19.13 -16.46
C ASP A 209 2.26 19.85 -15.08
N ALA A 210 1.72 21.08 -15.01
CA ALA A 210 1.67 21.86 -13.77
C ALA A 210 0.69 21.31 -12.70
N ALA A 211 -0.24 20.44 -13.09
CA ALA A 211 -1.15 19.73 -12.19
C ALA A 211 -0.59 18.34 -11.79
N ASP A 212 0.67 18.08 -12.12
CA ASP A 212 1.37 16.82 -11.92
C ASP A 212 0.65 15.63 -12.59
N ASN A 213 0.01 15.85 -13.73
CA ASN A 213 -0.46 14.75 -14.55
C ASN A 213 0.71 14.18 -15.36
N PHE A 214 0.88 12.85 -15.35
CA PHE A 214 2.01 12.18 -15.99
C PHE A 214 1.72 11.83 -17.44
N TYR A 215 2.79 11.81 -18.24
CA TYR A 215 2.79 11.46 -19.65
C TYR A 215 4.02 10.63 -19.99
N VAL A 216 3.89 9.77 -21.00
CA VAL A 216 4.99 9.03 -21.62
C VAL A 216 5.00 9.30 -23.12
N ARG A 217 6.19 9.39 -23.70
CA ARG A 217 6.37 9.61 -25.13
C ARG A 217 7.63 8.92 -25.63
N THR A 218 7.61 8.48 -26.88
CA THR A 218 8.81 8.12 -27.64
C THR A 218 9.01 9.11 -28.78
N ASP A 219 10.24 9.55 -28.99
CA ASP A 219 10.64 10.36 -30.15
C ASP A 219 11.33 9.51 -31.22
N GLN A 220 11.36 8.18 -31.06
CA GLN A 220 11.94 7.28 -32.04
C GLN A 220 11.06 7.22 -33.29
N SER A 221 11.62 7.66 -34.42
CA SER A 221 10.92 7.68 -35.71
C SER A 221 10.43 6.30 -36.11
N GLY A 222 9.20 6.23 -36.62
CA GLY A 222 8.60 4.99 -37.12
C GLY A 222 8.01 4.08 -36.04
N VAL A 223 8.04 4.48 -34.77
CA VAL A 223 7.31 3.78 -33.71
C VAL A 223 5.81 4.06 -33.84
N SER A 224 5.04 2.97 -33.96
CA SER A 224 3.59 2.93 -33.87
C SER A 224 3.17 1.55 -33.36
N GLY A 225 2.27 1.48 -32.39
CA GLY A 225 1.65 0.24 -31.93
C GLY A 225 1.61 0.10 -30.42
N GLN A 226 1.28 -1.11 -29.97
CA GLN A 226 1.09 -1.41 -28.55
C GLN A 226 2.37 -1.82 -27.83
N TYR A 227 2.50 -1.34 -26.60
CA TYR A 227 3.64 -1.60 -25.71
C TYR A 227 3.15 -1.85 -24.28
N ARG A 228 3.74 -2.85 -23.61
CA ARG A 228 3.58 -3.08 -22.17
C ARG A 228 4.64 -2.28 -21.44
N LEU A 229 4.23 -1.38 -20.55
CA LEU A 229 5.12 -0.60 -19.68
C LEU A 229 4.94 -1.04 -18.23
N ASN A 230 5.99 -1.62 -17.65
CA ASN A 230 6.07 -1.97 -16.23
C ASN A 230 7.04 -1.02 -15.55
N PHE A 231 6.62 -0.38 -14.47
CA PHE A 231 7.41 0.67 -13.82
C PHE A 231 7.28 0.61 -12.31
N LEU A 232 8.40 0.83 -11.61
CA LEU A 232 8.42 0.99 -10.16
C LEU A 232 8.31 2.45 -9.82
N VAL A 233 7.38 2.79 -8.94
CA VAL A 233 7.22 4.14 -8.41
C VAL A 233 7.31 4.16 -6.89
N ASP A 234 7.61 5.33 -6.36
CA ASP A 234 7.32 5.63 -4.97
C ASP A 234 6.60 6.97 -4.81
N ALA A 235 5.83 7.10 -3.73
CA ALA A 235 5.07 8.29 -3.40
C ALA A 235 5.11 8.56 -1.88
N PRO A 236 5.15 9.83 -1.44
CA PRO A 236 5.16 10.15 -0.02
C PRO A 236 3.96 9.54 0.72
N ALA A 237 4.20 8.84 1.83
CA ALA A 237 3.12 8.27 2.63
C ALA A 237 2.14 9.35 3.14
N SER A 238 2.65 10.57 3.37
CA SER A 238 1.86 11.74 3.74
C SER A 238 0.86 12.20 2.67
N PHE A 239 0.97 11.72 1.44
CA PHE A 239 -0.04 11.96 0.42
C PHE A 239 -1.34 11.24 0.76
N PHE A 240 -1.26 10.00 1.25
CA PHE A 240 -2.40 9.15 1.58
C PHE A 240 -2.90 9.36 3.02
N ALA A 241 -1.97 9.65 3.94
CA ALA A 241 -2.28 9.88 5.35
C ALA A 241 -1.55 11.15 5.85
N PRO A 242 -2.08 12.34 5.58
CA PRO A 242 -1.38 13.60 5.84
C PRO A 242 -1.28 13.92 7.32
N GLN A 243 -0.10 14.38 7.76
CA GLN A 243 0.07 15.08 9.03
C GLN A 243 0.23 16.57 8.74
N LEU A 244 -0.80 17.36 9.05
CA LEU A 244 -0.80 18.80 8.82
C LEU A 244 -0.17 19.55 10.00
N ASP A 245 0.69 20.54 9.72
CA ASP A 245 1.24 21.43 10.75
C ASP A 245 0.09 22.23 11.41
N PRO A 246 -0.20 22.03 12.71
CA PRO A 246 -1.34 22.68 13.38
C PRO A 246 -1.18 24.20 13.49
N LYS A 247 0.03 24.72 13.22
CA LYS A 247 0.32 26.16 13.24
C LYS A 247 0.28 26.79 11.85
N ALA A 248 0.31 26.00 10.78
CA ALA A 248 0.28 26.52 9.42
C ALA A 248 -1.02 27.28 9.15
N ARG A 249 -0.90 28.45 8.53
CA ARG A 249 -2.02 29.30 8.10
C ARG A 249 -2.16 29.28 6.59
N ILE A 250 -3.37 29.57 6.12
CA ILE A 250 -3.62 29.78 4.69
C ILE A 250 -2.69 30.88 4.12
N THR A 251 -2.40 31.91 4.93
CA THR A 251 -1.49 32.99 4.53
C THR A 251 -0.05 32.56 4.30
N ASP A 252 0.36 31.40 4.82
CA ASP A 252 1.72 30.86 4.66
C ASP A 252 1.91 30.23 3.28
N ILE A 253 0.81 29.98 2.55
CA ILE A 253 0.85 29.51 1.17
C ILE A 253 1.43 30.61 0.27
N PRO A 254 2.49 30.33 -0.51
CA PRO A 254 3.10 31.29 -1.41
C PRO A 254 2.08 31.90 -2.37
N ARG A 255 2.14 33.22 -2.56
CA ARG A 255 1.21 33.93 -3.47
C ARG A 255 1.22 33.37 -4.89
N SER A 256 2.37 32.92 -5.37
CA SER A 256 2.53 32.31 -6.70
C SER A 256 1.79 30.98 -6.87
N MET A 257 1.45 30.29 -5.78
CA MET A 257 0.69 29.05 -5.82
C MET A 257 -0.81 29.28 -5.64
N ARG A 258 -1.22 30.47 -5.20
CA ARG A 258 -2.62 30.72 -4.88
C ARG A 258 -3.43 30.71 -6.18
N PRO A 259 -4.48 29.88 -6.25
CA PRO A 259 -5.33 29.81 -7.41
C PRO A 259 -6.14 31.11 -7.56
N GLU A 260 -6.52 31.39 -8.80
CA GLU A 260 -7.47 32.46 -9.11
C GLU A 260 -8.81 31.86 -9.49
N LEU A 261 -9.87 32.38 -8.89
CA LEU A 261 -11.25 32.08 -9.25
C LEU A 261 -11.80 33.18 -10.17
N PRO A 262 -12.53 32.86 -11.27
CA PRO A 262 -13.20 33.85 -12.11
C PRO A 262 -14.24 34.67 -11.34
N ALA A 263 -14.48 35.92 -11.74
CA ALA A 263 -15.33 36.86 -11.01
C ALA A 263 -16.76 36.32 -10.77
N GLU A 264 -17.29 35.61 -11.77
CA GLU A 264 -18.60 34.96 -11.78
C GLU A 264 -18.71 33.93 -10.65
N ALA A 265 -17.66 33.14 -10.43
CA ALA A 265 -17.62 32.13 -9.39
C ALA A 265 -17.32 32.71 -8.00
N ARG A 266 -16.66 33.88 -7.91
CA ARG A 266 -16.28 34.50 -6.62
C ARG A 266 -17.47 34.93 -5.78
N GLU A 267 -18.54 35.44 -6.38
CA GLU A 267 -19.67 35.96 -5.60
C GLU A 267 -20.29 34.90 -4.71
N SER A 268 -20.57 33.73 -5.29
CA SER A 268 -21.15 32.59 -4.58
C SER A 268 -20.16 31.90 -3.66
N ALA A 269 -18.90 31.78 -4.08
CA ALA A 269 -17.85 31.25 -3.21
C ALA A 269 -17.69 32.10 -1.93
N ARG A 270 -17.76 33.43 -2.04
CA ARG A 270 -17.70 34.34 -0.88
C ARG A 270 -18.91 34.23 0.04
N LEU A 271 -20.10 33.99 -0.52
CA LEU A 271 -21.29 33.71 0.28
C LEU A 271 -21.10 32.41 1.08
N ALA A 272 -20.61 31.36 0.42
CA ALA A 272 -20.35 30.07 1.05
C ALA A 272 -19.26 30.16 2.14
N ILE A 273 -18.16 30.86 1.89
CA ILE A 273 -17.10 31.15 2.87
C ILE A 273 -17.67 31.83 4.11
N ARG A 274 -18.55 32.84 3.95
CA ARG A 274 -19.21 33.50 5.07
C ARG A 274 -20.12 32.55 5.85
N GLU A 275 -20.88 31.71 5.14
CA GLU A 275 -21.80 30.76 5.76
C GLU A 275 -21.06 29.68 6.57
N LEU A 276 -19.90 29.22 6.08
CA LEU A 276 -19.04 28.28 6.80
C LEU A 276 -18.15 28.95 7.88
N GLY A 277 -18.17 30.28 8.00
CA GLY A 277 -17.30 31.02 8.92
C GLY A 277 -15.81 30.98 8.56
N LEU A 278 -15.47 30.64 7.31
CA LEU A 278 -14.09 30.53 6.83
C LEU A 278 -13.45 31.91 6.68
N LYS A 279 -12.14 32.01 6.95
CA LYS A 279 -11.36 33.25 6.87
C LYS A 279 -10.00 32.99 6.23
N SER A 280 -9.55 33.88 5.36
CA SER A 280 -8.27 33.75 4.64
C SER A 280 -7.02 33.75 5.52
N ASN A 281 -7.13 34.11 6.81
CA ASN A 281 -6.03 34.09 7.77
C ASN A 281 -6.12 32.97 8.82
N MET A 282 -7.10 32.06 8.70
CA MET A 282 -7.25 30.95 9.65
C MET A 282 -6.15 29.89 9.50
N ARG A 283 -6.08 28.97 10.47
CA ARG A 283 -5.19 27.81 10.38
C ARG A 283 -5.66 26.91 9.22
N LEU A 284 -4.72 26.40 8.43
CA LEU A 284 -5.05 25.56 7.28
C LEU A 284 -5.83 24.31 7.70
N VAL A 285 -5.36 23.62 8.75
CA VAL A 285 -6.04 22.43 9.29
C VAL A 285 -7.48 22.72 9.73
N GLU A 286 -7.75 23.90 10.28
CA GLU A 286 -9.08 24.30 10.71
C GLU A 286 -10.00 24.52 9.49
N ALA A 287 -9.49 25.20 8.46
CA ALA A 287 -10.24 25.42 7.22
C ALA A 287 -10.59 24.09 6.53
N VAL A 288 -9.58 23.22 6.39
CA VAL A 288 -9.76 21.90 5.77
C VAL A 288 -10.71 21.04 6.59
N ASN A 289 -10.65 21.05 7.92
CA ASN A 289 -11.58 20.30 8.77
C ASN A 289 -13.04 20.79 8.63
N ILE A 290 -13.25 22.10 8.57
CA ILE A 290 -14.60 22.68 8.36
C ILE A 290 -15.13 22.27 6.98
N MET A 291 -14.32 22.43 5.93
CA MET A 291 -14.70 22.08 4.57
C MET A 291 -14.94 20.57 4.43
N ALA A 292 -14.01 19.73 4.90
CA ALA A 292 -14.14 18.28 4.86
C ALA A 292 -15.42 17.82 5.57
N ARG A 293 -15.68 18.30 6.80
CA ARG A 293 -16.93 17.98 7.52
C ARG A 293 -18.16 18.38 6.71
N TYR A 294 -18.17 19.57 6.12
CA TYR A 294 -19.34 20.07 5.39
C TYR A 294 -19.62 19.30 4.10
N PHE A 295 -18.59 19.02 3.29
CA PHE A 295 -18.75 18.35 2.01
C PHE A 295 -18.92 16.84 2.13
N ARG A 296 -18.34 16.23 3.17
CA ARG A 296 -18.59 14.83 3.53
C ARG A 296 -20.04 14.60 4.00
N ASP A 297 -20.71 15.66 4.43
CA ASP A 297 -22.12 15.68 4.84
C ASP A 297 -23.12 15.86 3.69
N PHE A 298 -22.65 15.84 2.44
CA PHE A 298 -23.56 15.80 1.30
C PHE A 298 -24.30 14.45 1.23
N GLU A 299 -25.42 14.43 0.53
CA GLU A 299 -26.24 13.24 0.35
C GLU A 299 -26.59 13.05 -1.13
N ALA A 300 -26.69 11.79 -1.56
CA ALA A 300 -27.24 11.45 -2.86
C ALA A 300 -28.78 11.63 -2.82
N LYS A 301 -29.28 12.71 -3.45
CA LYS A 301 -30.72 13.04 -3.45
C LYS A 301 -31.13 13.82 -4.69
N ASP A 302 -32.42 14.12 -4.82
CA ASP A 302 -32.95 14.90 -5.93
C ASP A 302 -32.21 16.24 -6.11
N SER A 303 -32.05 16.65 -7.37
CA SER A 303 -31.38 17.90 -7.72
C SER A 303 -31.99 19.07 -6.95
N PRO A 304 -31.16 20.01 -6.46
CA PRO A 304 -31.68 21.27 -5.96
C PRO A 304 -32.48 22.01 -7.04
N PRO A 305 -33.55 22.73 -6.67
CA PRO A 305 -34.18 23.71 -7.55
C PRO A 305 -33.14 24.69 -8.09
N ARG A 306 -33.32 25.16 -9.33
CA ARG A 306 -32.44 26.17 -9.91
C ARG A 306 -32.62 27.49 -9.18
N GLY A 307 -31.56 27.90 -8.48
CA GLY A 307 -31.50 29.14 -7.73
C GLY A 307 -30.58 30.13 -8.43
N ARG A 308 -29.38 30.32 -7.85
CA ARG A 308 -28.43 31.35 -8.27
C ARG A 308 -27.52 30.84 -9.38
N ASP A 309 -26.73 29.83 -9.05
CA ASP A 309 -25.80 29.15 -9.94
C ASP A 309 -25.60 27.72 -9.43
N ILE A 310 -25.00 26.88 -10.27
CA ILE A 310 -24.84 25.46 -9.97
C ILE A 310 -24.03 25.20 -8.70
N PHE A 311 -22.97 25.97 -8.45
CA PHE A 311 -22.16 25.83 -7.25
C PHE A 311 -22.98 26.15 -6.00
N TRP A 312 -23.67 27.29 -5.98
CA TRP A 312 -24.47 27.75 -4.85
C TRP A 312 -25.62 26.78 -4.54
N ASP A 313 -26.30 26.30 -5.59
CA ASP A 313 -27.43 25.40 -5.44
C ASP A 313 -26.98 24.07 -4.82
N LEU A 314 -25.87 23.48 -5.31
CA LEU A 314 -25.28 22.25 -4.76
C LEU A 314 -24.79 22.46 -3.32
N PHE A 315 -24.10 23.58 -3.06
CA PHE A 315 -23.60 23.96 -1.74
C PHE A 315 -24.74 24.00 -0.72
N LYS A 316 -25.79 24.80 -1.01
CA LYS A 316 -26.89 25.01 -0.06
C LYS A 316 -27.75 23.78 0.18
N SER A 317 -27.97 22.97 -0.84
CA SER A 317 -28.80 21.77 -0.70
C SER A 317 -28.07 20.59 -0.08
N LYS A 318 -26.73 20.64 -0.03
CA LYS A 318 -25.87 19.49 0.32
C LYS A 318 -26.25 18.24 -0.47
N ALA A 319 -26.55 18.42 -1.76
CA ALA A 319 -26.95 17.33 -2.65
C ALA A 319 -25.82 17.00 -3.61
N GLY A 320 -25.40 15.74 -3.64
CA GLY A 320 -24.44 15.25 -4.62
C GLY A 320 -23.53 14.13 -4.13
N VAL A 321 -23.03 13.40 -5.12
CA VAL A 321 -21.99 12.36 -5.00
C VAL A 321 -20.58 12.94 -5.19
N CYS A 322 -19.56 12.07 -5.26
CA CYS A 322 -18.13 12.39 -5.31
C CYS A 322 -17.78 13.61 -6.18
N ARG A 323 -18.19 13.61 -7.46
CA ARG A 323 -17.90 14.70 -8.41
C ARG A 323 -18.44 16.06 -7.96
N HIS A 324 -19.62 16.12 -7.36
CA HIS A 324 -20.21 17.37 -6.87
C HIS A 324 -19.51 17.89 -5.62
N ARG A 325 -19.17 16.98 -4.68
CA ARG A 325 -18.46 17.30 -3.44
C ARG A 325 -17.08 17.89 -3.76
N SER A 326 -16.34 17.20 -4.63
CA SER A 326 -15.00 17.59 -5.04
C SER A 326 -14.99 18.89 -5.82
N PHE A 327 -15.94 19.07 -6.74
CA PHE A 327 -16.15 20.35 -7.44
C PHE A 327 -16.39 21.50 -6.47
N ALA A 328 -17.38 21.39 -5.58
CA ALA A 328 -17.75 22.48 -4.69
C ALA A 328 -16.63 22.80 -3.68
N PHE A 329 -15.87 21.79 -3.24
CA PHE A 329 -14.69 21.98 -2.42
C PHE A 329 -13.64 22.85 -3.14
N VAL A 330 -13.30 22.53 -4.38
CA VAL A 330 -12.29 23.27 -5.16
C VAL A 330 -12.68 24.74 -5.32
N ILE A 331 -13.95 25.04 -5.57
CA ILE A 331 -14.41 26.44 -5.68
C ILE A 331 -14.17 27.24 -4.40
N ILE A 332 -14.51 26.68 -3.23
CA ILE A 332 -14.27 27.36 -1.93
C ILE A 332 -12.77 27.45 -1.62
N ALA A 333 -12.01 26.38 -1.86
CA ALA A 333 -10.57 26.37 -1.65
C ALA A 333 -9.89 27.46 -2.48
N HIS A 334 -10.29 27.59 -3.75
CA HIS A 334 -9.73 28.59 -4.65
C HIS A 334 -10.01 30.02 -4.20
N GLU A 335 -11.24 30.33 -3.77
CA GLU A 335 -11.55 31.67 -3.24
C GLU A 335 -10.82 31.97 -1.92
N LEU A 336 -10.53 30.96 -1.09
CA LEU A 336 -9.69 31.12 0.10
C LEU A 336 -8.20 31.30 -0.22
N GLY A 337 -7.78 31.01 -1.45
CA GLY A 337 -6.38 30.99 -1.86
C GLY A 337 -5.64 29.73 -1.44
N ILE A 338 -6.36 28.63 -1.18
CA ILE A 338 -5.80 27.30 -0.92
C ILE A 338 -5.68 26.58 -2.27
N PRO A 339 -4.48 26.16 -2.71
CA PRO A 339 -4.33 25.36 -3.91
C PRO A 339 -4.99 24.01 -3.72
N ALA A 340 -6.01 23.74 -4.54
CA ALA A 340 -6.70 22.47 -4.60
C ALA A 340 -6.80 21.98 -6.05
N ARG A 341 -6.88 20.67 -6.26
CA ARG A 341 -7.14 20.07 -7.58
C ARG A 341 -8.34 19.16 -7.49
N TYR A 342 -9.18 19.19 -8.51
CA TYR A 342 -10.20 18.19 -8.73
C TYR A 342 -9.55 17.00 -9.39
N VAL A 343 -9.55 15.84 -8.74
CA VAL A 343 -8.95 14.63 -9.29
C VAL A 343 -10.05 13.61 -9.57
N THR A 344 -9.98 12.99 -10.73
CA THR A 344 -11.00 12.03 -11.18
C THR A 344 -10.38 10.87 -11.92
N ASN A 345 -11.09 9.76 -11.89
CA ASN A 345 -10.88 8.60 -12.75
C ASN A 345 -12.26 8.04 -13.16
N GLU A 346 -12.29 6.78 -13.58
CA GLU A 346 -13.46 6.09 -14.12
C GLU A 346 -14.59 5.90 -13.10
N ALA A 347 -14.24 5.80 -11.82
CA ALA A 347 -15.16 5.38 -10.76
C ALA A 347 -15.25 6.38 -9.61
N HIS A 348 -14.34 7.35 -9.52
CA HIS A 348 -14.32 8.26 -8.37
C HIS A 348 -13.76 9.63 -8.69
N ALA A 349 -14.15 10.59 -7.85
CA ALA A 349 -13.63 11.96 -7.87
C ALA A 349 -13.38 12.48 -6.45
N TRP A 350 -12.17 12.96 -6.20
CA TRP A 350 -11.72 13.49 -4.91
C TRP A 350 -10.96 14.80 -5.09
N VAL A 351 -10.42 15.34 -4.00
CA VAL A 351 -9.59 16.54 -4.07
C VAL A 351 -8.17 16.29 -3.58
N GLU A 352 -7.22 16.94 -4.23
CA GLU A 352 -5.88 17.12 -3.68
C GLU A 352 -5.77 18.53 -3.11
N VAL A 353 -5.12 18.67 -1.95
CA VAL A 353 -4.93 19.96 -1.29
C VAL A 353 -3.46 20.15 -0.98
N TYR A 354 -2.94 21.35 -1.23
CA TYR A 354 -1.56 21.69 -0.88
C TYR A 354 -1.48 22.23 0.56
N ALA A 355 -0.58 21.68 1.35
CA ALA A 355 -0.21 22.19 2.66
C ALA A 355 1.29 22.53 2.73
N PRO A 356 1.69 23.69 3.33
CA PRO A 356 3.09 23.98 3.57
C PRO A 356 3.77 22.86 4.37
N LYS A 357 5.00 22.50 3.98
CA LYS A 357 5.83 21.39 4.51
C LYS A 357 5.32 19.98 4.21
N THR A 358 4.01 19.73 4.25
CA THR A 358 3.42 18.43 3.92
C THR A 358 3.43 18.17 2.40
N GLY A 359 3.25 19.21 1.59
CA GLY A 359 3.07 19.09 0.14
C GLY A 359 1.61 18.84 -0.24
N TRP A 360 1.40 18.21 -1.39
CA TRP A 360 0.07 17.78 -1.82
C TRP A 360 -0.36 16.54 -1.04
N PHE A 361 -1.63 16.48 -0.65
CA PHE A 361 -2.24 15.29 -0.06
C PHE A 361 -3.64 15.05 -0.63
N GLN A 362 -4.05 13.79 -0.63
CA GLN A 362 -5.37 13.34 -0.99
C GLN A 362 -6.36 13.62 0.15
N LEU A 363 -7.52 14.18 -0.21
CA LEU A 363 -8.68 14.28 0.66
C LEU A 363 -9.88 13.68 -0.05
N ASP A 364 -10.31 12.52 0.41
CA ASP A 364 -11.55 11.91 -0.05
C ASP A 364 -12.76 12.54 0.67
N LEU A 365 -13.71 13.04 -0.11
CA LEU A 365 -14.95 13.63 0.40
C LEU A 365 -16.12 12.63 0.34
N GLY A 366 -15.85 11.43 -0.13
CA GLY A 366 -16.78 10.32 -0.26
C GLY A 366 -17.59 10.40 -1.55
N GLY A 367 -18.33 9.34 -1.79
CA GLY A 367 -19.14 9.15 -2.99
C GLY A 367 -19.93 7.86 -2.82
N ALA A 368 -21.09 7.83 -3.44
CA ALA A 368 -21.99 6.69 -3.39
C ALA A 368 -22.00 6.04 -4.77
N ALA A 369 -21.30 4.92 -4.90
CA ALA A 369 -21.57 3.95 -5.96
C ALA A 369 -22.47 2.86 -5.36
N LEU A 370 -23.50 2.45 -6.10
CA LEU A 370 -24.30 1.29 -5.72
C LEU A 370 -23.49 0.00 -5.94
N GLU A 371 -22.74 -0.05 -7.05
CA GLU A 371 -22.00 -1.23 -7.49
C GLU A 371 -20.66 -0.80 -8.10
N LEU A 372 -19.60 -1.57 -7.89
CA LEU A 372 -18.26 -1.34 -8.48
C LEU A 372 -17.73 -2.62 -9.12
N GLU A 373 -17.51 -2.58 -10.44
CA GLU A 373 -16.84 -3.63 -11.19
C GLU A 373 -15.34 -3.32 -11.30
N VAL A 374 -14.50 -4.18 -10.71
CA VAL A 374 -13.04 -4.03 -10.75
C VAL A 374 -12.43 -5.03 -11.71
N SER A 375 -11.74 -4.52 -12.72
CA SER A 375 -10.96 -5.33 -13.68
C SER A 375 -9.47 -5.27 -13.37
N ASN A 376 -8.73 -6.28 -13.81
CA ASN A 376 -7.28 -6.39 -13.64
C ASN A 376 -6.84 -6.32 -12.15
N ALA A 377 -7.64 -6.81 -11.21
CA ALA A 377 -7.28 -6.84 -9.79
C ALA A 377 -6.77 -8.21 -9.30
N ALA A 378 -6.85 -9.24 -10.14
CA ALA A 378 -6.40 -10.58 -9.81
C ALA A 378 -4.91 -10.59 -9.42
N GLY A 379 -4.58 -11.24 -8.31
CA GLY A 379 -3.20 -11.35 -7.80
C GLY A 379 -2.60 -10.05 -7.23
N LYS A 380 -3.36 -8.94 -7.20
CA LYS A 380 -2.90 -7.67 -6.61
C LYS A 380 -3.28 -7.60 -5.13
N THR A 381 -2.47 -6.90 -4.34
CA THR A 381 -2.72 -6.70 -2.91
C THR A 381 -3.30 -5.32 -2.68
N MET A 382 -4.08 -5.09 -1.62
CA MET A 382 -4.58 -3.75 -1.34
C MET A 382 -3.53 -2.91 -0.59
N TYR A 383 -3.44 -1.63 -0.93
CA TYR A 383 -2.58 -0.68 -0.24
C TYR A 383 -3.20 -0.28 1.10
N GLN A 384 -2.37 -0.28 2.14
CA GLN A 384 -2.74 0.18 3.48
C GLN A 384 -1.94 1.44 3.82
N PRO A 385 -2.60 2.61 3.93
CA PRO A 385 -1.94 3.84 4.35
C PRO A 385 -1.31 3.70 5.74
N ARG A 386 -0.13 4.32 5.93
CA ARG A 386 0.62 4.26 7.20
C ARG A 386 -0.11 4.87 8.41
N ALA A 387 -1.17 5.62 8.19
CA ALA A 387 -2.04 6.17 9.22
C ALA A 387 -3.45 6.39 8.67
N ASP A 388 -4.41 6.58 9.56
CA ASP A 388 -5.79 6.85 9.17
C ASP A 388 -6.00 8.25 8.58
N ASP A 389 -7.06 8.37 7.78
CA ASP A 389 -7.62 9.66 7.36
C ASP A 389 -7.96 10.52 8.60
N PRO A 390 -7.27 11.66 8.81
CA PRO A 390 -7.38 12.46 10.03
C PRO A 390 -8.55 13.45 9.99
N PHE A 391 -9.28 13.55 8.89
CA PHE A 391 -10.32 14.57 8.71
C PHE A 391 -11.66 14.10 9.27
N PRO A 392 -12.56 15.02 9.68
CA PRO A 392 -13.87 14.67 10.25
C PRO A 392 -14.68 13.75 9.34
N LYS A 393 -15.31 12.72 9.92
CA LYS A 393 -16.16 11.73 9.23
C LYS A 393 -17.57 11.80 9.83
N PRO A 394 -18.46 12.68 9.35
CA PRO A 394 -19.84 12.73 9.84
C PRO A 394 -20.58 11.40 9.54
N GLU A 395 -21.68 11.12 10.23
CA GLU A 395 -22.45 9.87 10.02
C GLU A 395 -22.90 9.68 8.57
N SER A 396 -23.36 10.76 7.92
CA SER A 396 -23.71 10.81 6.50
C SER A 396 -22.55 10.37 5.59
N TYR A 397 -21.30 10.63 5.98
CA TYR A 397 -20.14 10.08 5.29
C TYR A 397 -20.00 8.61 5.57
N LEU A 398 -19.96 8.18 6.83
CA LEU A 398 -19.78 6.76 7.17
C LEU A 398 -20.86 5.85 6.55
N ASN A 399 -22.10 6.34 6.45
CA ASN A 399 -23.23 5.59 5.91
C ASN A 399 -23.28 5.57 4.37
N ASN A 400 -22.74 6.58 3.69
CA ASN A 400 -22.73 6.67 2.24
C ASN A 400 -21.36 6.40 1.62
N TYR A 401 -20.32 6.23 2.43
CA TYR A 401 -18.96 5.99 1.99
C TYR A 401 -18.81 4.50 1.71
N SER A 402 -18.99 4.14 0.45
CA SER A 402 -18.72 2.81 -0.06
C SER A 402 -17.22 2.55 -0.01
N ARG A 403 -16.65 2.22 1.16
CA ARG A 403 -15.35 1.51 1.27
C ARG A 403 -15.51 0.09 0.74
N LEU A 404 -15.91 -0.03 -0.53
CA LEU A 404 -16.24 -1.31 -1.14
C LEU A 404 -17.35 -2.06 -0.36
N GLN A 405 -18.24 -1.34 0.34
CA GLN A 405 -19.30 -1.92 1.20
C GLN A 405 -20.59 -2.25 0.43
N GLY A 406 -20.66 -1.96 -0.87
CA GLY A 406 -21.75 -2.36 -1.77
C GLY A 406 -21.43 -3.63 -2.56
N ASP A 407 -22.14 -3.85 -3.67
CA ASP A 407 -21.86 -4.97 -4.56
C ASP A 407 -20.59 -4.68 -5.37
N VAL A 408 -19.50 -5.36 -5.00
CA VAL A 408 -18.19 -5.19 -5.62
C VAL A 408 -17.80 -6.47 -6.32
N GLU A 409 -17.64 -6.39 -7.63
CA GLU A 409 -17.21 -7.51 -8.47
C GLU A 409 -15.73 -7.39 -8.82
N GLY A 410 -15.08 -8.53 -9.01
CA GLY A 410 -13.67 -8.61 -9.44
C GLY A 410 -12.61 -8.46 -8.34
N LEU A 411 -13.05 -8.31 -7.08
CA LEU A 411 -12.19 -8.43 -5.90
C LEU A 411 -12.48 -9.72 -5.13
N THR A 412 -11.44 -10.32 -4.55
CA THR A 412 -11.58 -11.46 -3.64
C THR A 412 -12.03 -11.01 -2.24
N PRO A 413 -12.63 -11.90 -1.42
CA PRO A 413 -12.94 -11.59 -0.03
C PRO A 413 -11.74 -11.06 0.76
N GLY A 414 -10.56 -11.65 0.60
CA GLY A 414 -9.34 -11.18 1.26
C GLY A 414 -8.92 -9.77 0.84
N GLN A 415 -9.10 -9.40 -0.43
CA GLN A 415 -8.86 -8.01 -0.89
C GLN A 415 -9.87 -7.04 -0.27
N LEU A 416 -11.14 -7.43 -0.18
CA LEU A 416 -12.16 -6.61 0.48
C LEU A 416 -11.82 -6.41 1.97
N ASP A 417 -11.37 -7.46 2.66
CA ASP A 417 -10.98 -7.39 4.07
C ASP A 417 -9.74 -6.51 4.26
N GLU A 418 -8.71 -6.65 3.41
CA GLU A 418 -7.52 -5.79 3.45
C GLU A 418 -7.85 -4.31 3.25
N ALA A 419 -8.81 -4.00 2.37
CA ALA A 419 -9.27 -2.63 2.11
C ALA A 419 -10.14 -2.07 3.24
N ARG A 420 -10.87 -2.92 3.95
CA ARG A 420 -11.81 -2.53 5.02
C ARG A 420 -11.15 -2.46 6.39
N THR A 421 -10.08 -3.22 6.62
CA THR A 421 -9.38 -3.29 7.91
C THR A 421 -8.62 -1.98 8.17
N PRO A 422 -8.96 -1.21 9.22
CA PRO A 422 -8.17 -0.08 9.65
C PRO A 422 -6.78 -0.56 10.09
N ASN A 423 -5.77 0.30 9.93
CA ASN A 423 -4.40 -0.03 10.30
C ASN A 423 -4.33 -0.30 11.81
N ASP A 424 -4.12 -1.56 12.23
CA ASP A 424 -4.15 -2.00 13.62
C ASP A 424 -2.85 -1.63 14.38
N SER A 425 -2.44 -0.37 14.22
CA SER A 425 -1.24 0.20 14.84
C SER A 425 -1.51 1.50 15.60
N SER A 426 -2.78 1.86 15.83
CA SER A 426 -3.11 2.96 16.75
C SER A 426 -4.44 2.80 17.49
N SER A 427 -4.44 2.09 18.62
CA SER A 427 -4.89 2.63 19.93
C SER A 427 -5.15 1.51 20.93
N GLY A 428 -4.29 1.42 21.94
CA GLY A 428 -4.77 1.10 23.27
C GLY A 428 -5.55 2.31 23.79
N GLU A 429 -6.85 2.13 24.04
CA GLU A 429 -7.59 2.61 25.21
C GLU A 429 -9.07 2.24 25.00
N GLY A 430 -9.65 1.66 26.05
CA GLY A 430 -10.91 0.91 25.99
C GLY A 430 -12.13 1.71 25.56
N VAL A 431 -12.96 1.06 24.76
CA VAL A 431 -14.39 1.37 24.66
C VAL A 431 -15.14 0.14 25.14
N THR A 432 -15.63 0.24 26.37
CA THR A 432 -16.71 -0.60 26.88
C THR A 432 -17.99 -0.15 26.18
N THR A 433 -18.55 -1.00 25.33
CA THR A 433 -19.94 -0.90 24.91
C THR A 433 -20.65 -2.18 25.32
N GLU A 434 -21.30 -2.09 26.49
CA GLU A 434 -22.45 -2.93 26.83
C GLU A 434 -23.57 -2.60 25.83
N GLY A 435 -24.10 -3.63 25.20
CA GLY A 435 -25.22 -3.56 24.28
C GLY A 435 -25.95 -4.89 24.32
N GLU A 436 -26.86 -5.03 25.28
CA GLU A 436 -27.83 -6.11 25.34
C GLU A 436 -28.71 -6.08 24.09
N GLY A 437 -28.79 -7.21 23.41
CA GLY A 437 -29.64 -7.42 22.24
C GLY A 437 -29.94 -8.90 22.11
N GLU A 438 -30.99 -9.33 22.81
CA GLU A 438 -31.60 -10.65 22.64
C GLU A 438 -32.15 -10.78 21.20
N GLY A 439 -31.70 -11.82 20.51
CA GLY A 439 -32.15 -12.20 19.18
C GLY A 439 -31.94 -13.69 19.00
N GLU A 440 -32.91 -14.48 19.45
CA GLU A 440 -32.99 -15.92 19.16
C GLU A 440 -33.18 -16.11 17.65
N GLY A 441 -32.19 -16.74 17.02
CA GLY A 441 -32.22 -17.19 15.64
C GLY A 441 -31.41 -18.46 15.51
N GLU A 442 -32.10 -19.59 15.60
CA GLU A 442 -31.53 -20.91 15.32
C GLU A 442 -31.07 -20.96 13.85
N GLY A 443 -29.77 -21.07 13.65
CA GLY A 443 -29.13 -21.29 12.36
C GLY A 443 -27.94 -22.21 12.56
N GLU A 444 -28.03 -23.41 11.99
CA GLU A 444 -27.03 -24.48 12.09
C GLU A 444 -25.64 -24.00 11.66
N GLY A 445 -24.68 -24.07 12.58
CA GLY A 445 -23.27 -23.82 12.30
C GLY A 445 -22.68 -24.94 11.46
N SER A 446 -22.49 -24.70 10.17
CA SER A 446 -21.55 -25.44 9.34
C SER A 446 -20.35 -24.54 9.08
N GLY A 447 -19.25 -24.83 9.78
CA GLY A 447 -17.97 -24.19 9.55
C GLY A 447 -17.40 -24.60 8.20
N ASN A 448 -17.01 -23.61 7.40
CA ASN A 448 -15.88 -23.68 6.47
C ASN A 448 -15.66 -22.30 5.82
N GLY A 449 -14.85 -21.47 6.47
CA GLY A 449 -14.28 -20.27 5.88
C GLY A 449 -12.96 -20.61 5.22
N ALA A 450 -13.00 -21.14 3.99
CA ALA A 450 -11.81 -21.32 3.17
C ALA A 450 -11.40 -19.95 2.58
N ASP A 451 -10.42 -19.34 3.22
CA ASP A 451 -9.67 -18.15 2.80
C ASP A 451 -9.15 -18.34 1.36
N GLY A 452 -9.34 -17.34 0.49
CA GLY A 452 -8.97 -17.39 -0.95
C GLY A 452 -7.45 -17.37 -1.22
N ARG A 453 -6.65 -17.80 -0.25
CA ARG A 453 -5.20 -18.03 -0.39
C ARG A 453 -5.02 -19.35 -1.12
N ARG A 454 -4.18 -19.38 -2.18
CA ARG A 454 -3.52 -20.64 -2.56
C ARG A 454 -2.53 -20.97 -1.45
N LEU A 455 -3.00 -21.52 -0.34
CA LEU A 455 -2.13 -22.09 0.68
C LEU A 455 -1.41 -23.27 0.02
N SER A 456 -0.10 -23.38 0.22
CA SER A 456 0.61 -24.61 -0.09
C SER A 456 0.01 -25.79 0.67
N PRO A 457 0.24 -27.03 0.21
CA PRO A 457 -0.14 -28.19 1.01
C PRO A 457 0.52 -28.09 2.39
N GLY A 458 -0.25 -28.39 3.43
CA GLY A 458 0.19 -28.38 4.82
C GLY A 458 0.19 -29.78 5.44
N PRO A 459 0.60 -29.93 6.70
CA PRO A 459 0.73 -31.24 7.36
C PRO A 459 -0.60 -31.89 7.81
N GLY A 460 -1.74 -31.19 7.73
CA GLY A 460 -3.06 -31.66 8.18
C GLY A 460 -4.13 -31.67 7.09
N GLU A 461 -5.22 -32.40 7.33
CA GLU A 461 -6.31 -32.69 6.36
C GLU A 461 -7.24 -31.47 6.12
N ASN A 462 -7.26 -30.49 7.03
CA ASN A 462 -8.09 -29.27 6.91
C ASN A 462 -7.42 -28.12 6.14
N LEU A 463 -6.18 -28.29 5.70
CA LEU A 463 -5.49 -27.37 4.79
C LEU A 463 -5.72 -27.82 3.34
N PRO A 464 -5.69 -26.93 2.33
CA PRO A 464 -6.09 -27.30 0.98
C PRO A 464 -5.26 -28.46 0.46
N GLU A 465 -5.94 -29.59 0.26
CA GLU A 465 -5.38 -30.76 -0.37
C GLU A 465 -5.12 -30.50 -1.85
N LEU A 466 -4.08 -31.12 -2.38
CA LEU A 466 -3.71 -31.00 -3.79
C LEU A 466 -4.75 -31.74 -4.65
N PRO A 467 -5.44 -31.07 -5.60
CA PRO A 467 -6.19 -31.80 -6.60
C PRO A 467 -5.21 -32.64 -7.45
N PRO A 468 -5.52 -33.91 -7.78
CA PRO A 468 -4.59 -34.84 -8.46
C PRO A 468 -4.02 -34.31 -9.78
N GLU A 469 -4.74 -33.41 -10.45
CA GLU A 469 -4.32 -32.72 -11.67
C GLU A 469 -3.14 -31.75 -11.47
N SER A 470 -2.94 -31.23 -10.25
CA SER A 470 -1.84 -30.30 -9.91
C SER A 470 -0.45 -30.90 -10.06
N ALA A 471 -0.36 -32.23 -9.98
CA ALA A 471 0.87 -33.00 -10.08
C ALA A 471 1.10 -33.60 -11.49
N ALA A 472 0.12 -33.51 -12.39
CA ALA A 472 0.20 -34.13 -13.69
C ALA A 472 1.26 -33.48 -14.59
N GLY A 473 2.24 -34.26 -15.05
CA GLY A 473 3.27 -33.81 -16.00
C GLY A 473 4.43 -33.00 -15.40
N LYS A 474 4.45 -32.78 -14.08
CA LYS A 474 5.49 -32.00 -13.37
C LYS A 474 6.55 -32.90 -12.73
N GLN A 475 7.77 -32.37 -12.56
CA GLN A 475 8.87 -33.03 -11.86
C GLN A 475 8.61 -33.10 -10.36
N LYS A 476 9.03 -34.19 -9.72
CA LYS A 476 8.79 -34.38 -8.28
C LYS A 476 9.68 -33.46 -7.45
N THR A 477 9.11 -32.90 -6.38
CA THR A 477 9.77 -31.98 -5.45
C THR A 477 9.84 -32.61 -4.06
N ASP A 478 10.93 -32.34 -3.35
CA ASP A 478 11.14 -32.66 -1.94
C ASP A 478 11.45 -31.37 -1.18
N ILE A 479 10.85 -31.20 0.00
CA ILE A 479 11.08 -30.05 0.86
C ILE A 479 11.35 -30.52 2.29
N ALA A 480 12.34 -29.93 2.95
CA ALA A 480 12.71 -30.29 4.31
C ALA A 480 13.08 -29.06 5.14
N VAL A 481 12.60 -29.02 6.38
CA VAL A 481 13.10 -28.11 7.42
C VAL A 481 14.36 -28.73 8.02
N THR A 482 15.48 -28.01 7.96
CA THR A 482 16.80 -28.49 8.42
C THR A 482 17.21 -27.92 9.77
N LYS A 483 16.68 -26.74 10.13
CA LYS A 483 16.95 -26.10 11.42
C LYS A 483 15.77 -25.25 11.86
N VAL A 484 15.49 -25.30 13.15
CA VAL A 484 14.51 -24.45 13.84
C VAL A 484 15.10 -23.98 15.17
N SER A 485 14.72 -22.79 15.65
CA SER A 485 15.02 -22.38 17.02
C SER A 485 14.40 -23.37 18.02
N ASN A 486 15.17 -23.82 19.02
CA ASN A 486 14.72 -24.79 20.01
C ASN A 486 13.72 -24.23 21.04
N LEU A 487 13.58 -22.90 21.10
CA LEU A 487 12.64 -22.18 21.96
C LEU A 487 12.06 -21.01 21.18
N GLY A 488 10.77 -20.75 21.37
CA GLY A 488 10.05 -19.60 20.85
C GLY A 488 9.11 -19.04 21.90
N TYR A 489 9.07 -17.72 22.03
CA TYR A 489 8.13 -17.04 22.92
C TYR A 489 7.02 -16.39 22.08
N ARG A 490 5.81 -16.35 22.61
CA ARG A 490 4.65 -15.65 22.03
C ARG A 490 5.03 -14.21 21.66
N GLY A 491 4.81 -13.83 20.41
CA GLY A 491 5.14 -12.51 19.88
C GLY A 491 6.63 -12.29 19.55
N GLU A 492 7.50 -13.27 19.79
CA GLU A 492 8.91 -13.22 19.40
C GLU A 492 9.19 -14.00 18.11
N THR A 493 10.36 -13.78 17.52
CA THR A 493 10.78 -14.41 16.27
C THR A 493 11.58 -15.69 16.49
N ILE A 494 11.25 -16.75 15.75
CA ILE A 494 12.06 -17.97 15.61
C ILE A 494 12.75 -18.00 14.25
N ALA A 495 13.96 -18.57 14.18
CA ALA A 495 14.67 -18.76 12.93
C ALA A 495 14.41 -20.17 12.38
N VAL A 496 14.07 -20.26 11.11
CA VAL A 496 13.81 -21.52 10.39
C VAL A 496 14.65 -21.55 9.12
N SER A 497 15.32 -22.67 8.87
CA SER A 497 15.99 -22.92 7.59
C SER A 497 15.66 -24.30 7.05
N GLY A 498 15.75 -24.46 5.74
CA GLY A 498 15.48 -25.70 5.05
C GLY A 498 15.97 -25.70 3.60
N ALA A 499 15.53 -26.66 2.81
CA ALA A 499 15.83 -26.72 1.40
C ALA A 499 14.69 -27.35 0.58
N VAL A 500 14.57 -26.93 -0.67
CA VAL A 500 13.70 -27.49 -1.70
C VAL A 500 14.57 -28.13 -2.78
N ARG A 501 14.28 -29.38 -3.15
CA ARG A 501 15.09 -30.19 -4.06
C ARG A 501 14.22 -30.98 -5.03
N ASP A 502 14.78 -31.37 -6.18
CA ASP A 502 14.16 -32.35 -7.07
C ASP A 502 14.42 -33.81 -6.61
N ASP A 503 13.94 -34.78 -7.40
CA ASP A 503 14.15 -36.21 -7.16
C ASP A 503 15.61 -36.68 -7.32
N GLN A 504 16.48 -35.84 -7.90
CA GLN A 504 17.92 -36.07 -8.01
C GLN A 504 18.71 -35.37 -6.90
N GLY A 505 18.05 -34.63 -6.01
CA GLY A 505 18.65 -33.89 -4.91
C GLY A 505 19.27 -32.54 -5.31
N VAL A 506 18.99 -32.05 -6.53
CA VAL A 506 19.42 -30.73 -6.99
C VAL A 506 18.51 -29.67 -6.36
N GLY A 507 19.12 -28.61 -5.82
CA GLY A 507 18.38 -27.51 -5.21
C GLY A 507 17.57 -26.72 -6.23
N LEU A 508 16.30 -26.48 -5.91
CA LEU A 508 15.36 -25.80 -6.80
C LEU A 508 15.19 -24.34 -6.38
N PRO A 509 15.68 -23.36 -7.16
CA PRO A 509 15.61 -21.95 -6.81
C PRO A 509 14.25 -21.33 -7.15
N GLY A 510 13.84 -20.32 -6.38
CA GLY A 510 12.66 -19.50 -6.68
C GLY A 510 11.30 -20.15 -6.40
N LEU A 511 11.26 -21.32 -5.74
CA LEU A 511 10.01 -21.96 -5.33
C LEU A 511 9.47 -21.32 -4.05
N GLY A 512 8.16 -21.09 -4.02
CA GLY A 512 7.42 -20.66 -2.83
C GLY A 512 7.50 -21.69 -1.71
N VAL A 513 7.80 -21.24 -0.50
CA VAL A 513 7.87 -22.07 0.70
C VAL A 513 7.02 -21.45 1.80
N ASP A 514 5.89 -22.07 2.12
CA ASP A 514 5.03 -21.73 3.26
C ASP A 514 5.46 -22.50 4.50
N LEU A 515 5.45 -21.85 5.66
CA LEU A 515 5.84 -22.43 6.94
C LEU A 515 4.64 -22.49 7.87
N TYR A 516 4.44 -23.64 8.51
CA TYR A 516 3.36 -23.93 9.44
C TYR A 516 3.94 -24.37 10.78
N LEU A 517 3.18 -24.12 11.85
CA LEU A 517 3.45 -24.57 13.20
C LEU A 517 2.30 -25.46 13.65
N ALA A 518 2.58 -26.70 14.02
CA ALA A 518 1.55 -27.64 14.47
C ALA A 518 2.02 -28.42 15.68
N LYS A 519 1.09 -28.88 16.52
CA LYS A 519 1.44 -29.81 17.59
C LYS A 519 1.72 -31.19 16.97
N PRO A 520 2.66 -31.99 17.52
CA PRO A 520 2.97 -33.31 16.97
C PRO A 520 1.76 -34.23 16.78
N ASP A 521 0.80 -34.13 17.70
CA ASP A 521 -0.43 -34.95 17.73
C ASP A 521 -1.66 -34.26 17.12
N ASP A 522 -1.53 -33.04 16.60
CA ASP A 522 -2.65 -32.24 16.08
C ASP A 522 -2.22 -31.41 14.86
N LYS A 523 -1.96 -32.10 13.76
CA LYS A 523 -1.54 -31.50 12.48
C LYS A 523 -2.70 -30.81 11.75
N ASP A 524 -3.94 -31.19 12.04
CA ASP A 524 -5.15 -30.65 11.42
C ASP A 524 -5.43 -29.20 11.85
N ASN A 525 -4.87 -28.78 12.99
CA ASN A 525 -4.93 -27.40 13.50
C ASN A 525 -3.59 -26.65 13.29
N ALA A 526 -2.86 -26.97 12.23
CA ALA A 526 -1.61 -26.29 11.89
C ALA A 526 -1.82 -24.80 11.63
N VAL A 527 -1.03 -23.97 12.30
CA VAL A 527 -1.06 -22.50 12.19
C VAL A 527 -0.02 -22.05 11.17
N TRP A 528 -0.45 -21.33 10.14
CA TRP A 528 0.49 -20.75 9.17
C TRP A 528 1.28 -19.60 9.81
N LEU A 529 2.60 -19.61 9.66
CA LEU A 529 3.53 -18.63 10.26
C LEU A 529 4.06 -17.59 9.27
N GLY A 530 4.21 -17.96 8.01
CA GLY A 530 4.84 -17.08 7.01
C GLY A 530 5.30 -17.83 5.76
N GLN A 531 5.84 -17.08 4.80
CA GLN A 531 6.29 -17.60 3.51
C GLN A 531 7.67 -17.04 3.13
N THR A 532 8.47 -17.82 2.41
CA THR A 532 9.76 -17.42 1.83
C THR A 532 9.94 -18.04 0.43
N LEU A 533 11.08 -17.77 -0.21
CA LEU A 533 11.51 -18.40 -1.46
C LEU A 533 12.80 -19.18 -1.26
N SER A 534 12.97 -20.26 -2.01
CA SER A 534 14.25 -20.93 -2.10
C SER A 534 15.29 -20.08 -2.87
N LYS A 535 16.51 -20.04 -2.35
CA LYS A 535 17.69 -19.36 -2.89
C LYS A 535 18.25 -20.13 -4.10
N GLY A 536 19.29 -19.58 -4.73
CA GLY A 536 19.93 -20.15 -5.94
C GLY A 536 20.39 -21.62 -5.83
N ASP A 537 20.63 -22.10 -4.61
CA ASP A 537 21.03 -23.48 -4.30
C ASP A 537 19.88 -24.34 -3.72
N GLY A 538 18.64 -23.85 -3.79
CA GLY A 538 17.45 -24.49 -3.22
C GLY A 538 17.27 -24.29 -1.71
N SER A 539 18.22 -23.67 -1.01
CA SER A 539 18.09 -23.44 0.44
C SER A 539 17.12 -22.30 0.76
N PHE A 540 16.44 -22.34 1.91
CA PHE A 540 15.64 -21.21 2.40
C PHE A 540 15.96 -20.93 3.86
N GLU A 541 15.79 -19.66 4.26
CA GLU A 541 15.99 -19.18 5.63
C GLU A 541 15.04 -18.02 5.88
N ILE A 542 14.34 -18.05 7.02
CA ILE A 542 13.34 -17.05 7.40
C ILE A 542 13.27 -16.88 8.91
N GLN A 543 12.98 -15.66 9.37
CA GLN A 543 12.57 -15.40 10.74
C GLN A 543 11.04 -15.26 10.79
N LEU A 544 10.39 -16.04 11.64
CA LEU A 544 8.93 -16.13 11.75
C LEU A 544 8.50 -15.68 13.14
N THR A 545 7.46 -14.85 13.23
CA THR A 545 6.89 -14.44 14.51
C THR A 545 5.94 -15.52 15.02
N VAL A 546 6.16 -15.96 16.27
CA VAL A 546 5.26 -16.90 16.95
C VAL A 546 3.98 -16.15 17.34
N PRO A 547 2.76 -16.62 16.97
CA PRO A 547 1.51 -15.95 17.31
C PRO A 547 1.36 -15.71 18.82
N ALA A 548 0.81 -14.55 19.19
CA ALA A 548 0.73 -14.15 20.60
C ALA A 548 -0.33 -14.95 21.40
N ASP A 549 -1.30 -15.50 20.69
CA ASP A 549 -2.46 -16.24 21.19
C ASP A 549 -2.28 -17.77 21.16
N ILE A 550 -1.16 -18.28 20.63
CA ILE A 550 -0.91 -19.72 20.53
C ILE A 550 -0.77 -20.36 21.90
N GLU A 551 -1.36 -21.54 22.12
CA GLU A 551 -1.22 -22.29 23.38
C GLU A 551 0.24 -22.66 23.66
N VAL A 552 0.67 -22.61 24.92
CA VAL A 552 2.02 -23.06 25.30
C VAL A 552 2.07 -24.59 25.19
N GLY A 553 3.08 -25.11 24.50
CA GLY A 553 3.29 -26.55 24.33
C GLY A 553 4.44 -26.85 23.39
N ASP A 554 4.63 -28.13 23.09
CA ASP A 554 5.57 -28.59 22.07
C ASP A 554 4.95 -28.46 20.68
N TYR A 555 5.71 -27.88 19.75
CA TYR A 555 5.30 -27.68 18.36
C TYR A 555 6.42 -28.10 17.41
N GLU A 556 6.01 -28.50 16.22
CA GLU A 556 6.89 -28.78 15.08
C GLU A 556 6.62 -27.76 13.97
N VAL A 557 7.69 -27.42 13.24
CA VAL A 557 7.61 -26.55 12.07
C VAL A 557 7.59 -27.41 10.81
N TYR A 558 6.59 -27.17 9.97
CA TYR A 558 6.42 -27.81 8.68
C TYR A 558 6.63 -26.80 7.56
N ALA A 559 7.15 -27.24 6.43
CA ALA A 559 7.31 -26.46 5.23
C ALA A 559 6.51 -27.06 4.08
N GLY A 560 5.73 -26.26 3.37
CA GLY A 560 5.00 -26.63 2.17
C GLY A 560 5.48 -25.81 0.97
N THR A 561 5.48 -26.39 -0.22
CA THR A 561 5.66 -25.67 -1.47
C THR A 561 4.48 -25.96 -2.39
N PRO A 562 3.92 -24.95 -3.09
CA PRO A 562 2.82 -25.16 -4.01
C PRO A 562 3.33 -25.70 -5.37
N GLY A 563 4.66 -25.82 -5.54
CA GLY A 563 5.29 -26.10 -6.83
C GLY A 563 5.18 -24.89 -7.78
N ASP A 564 5.42 -25.15 -9.06
CA ASP A 564 5.27 -24.19 -10.15
C ASP A 564 4.82 -24.93 -11.43
N ASP A 565 5.04 -24.36 -12.61
CA ASP A 565 4.70 -25.01 -13.89
C ASP A 565 5.57 -26.25 -14.20
N SER A 566 6.74 -26.37 -13.57
CA SER A 566 7.74 -27.42 -13.79
C SER A 566 7.80 -28.44 -12.65
N TYR A 567 7.49 -28.03 -11.41
CA TYR A 567 7.73 -28.77 -10.19
C TYR A 567 6.43 -29.03 -9.41
N GLN A 568 6.32 -30.23 -8.84
CA GLN A 568 5.18 -30.65 -8.06
C GLN A 568 5.12 -29.92 -6.72
N PRO A 569 3.92 -29.71 -6.17
CA PRO A 569 3.77 -29.32 -4.77
C PRO A 569 4.33 -30.41 -3.83
N ALA A 570 4.83 -30.01 -2.66
CA ALA A 570 5.38 -30.92 -1.66
C ALA A 570 5.24 -30.37 -0.23
N VAL A 571 5.24 -31.26 0.76
CA VAL A 571 5.22 -30.93 2.20
C VAL A 571 6.35 -31.66 2.91
N SER A 572 6.99 -31.00 3.86
CA SER A 572 8.04 -31.59 4.67
C SER A 572 7.48 -32.66 5.60
N LYS A 573 8.24 -33.73 5.77
CA LYS A 573 7.87 -34.83 6.67
C LYS A 573 8.26 -34.58 8.11
#